data_AF-A0A1I9WUP5-F1
#
_entry.id   AF-A0A1I9WUP5-F1
#
_cell.length_a   1.000
_cell.length_b   1.000
_cell.length_c   1.000
_cell.angle_alpha   90.00
_cell.angle_beta   90.00
_cell.angle_gamma   90.00
#
_symmetry.space_group_name_H-M   'P 1'
#
loop_
_entity.id
_entity.type
_entity.pdbx_description
1 polymer ?
#
loop_
_entity_poly.entity_id
_entity_poly.type
_entity_poly.pdbx_seq_one_letter_code
_entity_poly.pdbx_strand_id
1 'polypeptide(L)'
;QKKASSSKAGVSQVLNRYTYASTLSHLRRTNTPIGRDGKIAKPRQLHNTHWGLVCPAETPEGQACGLVKNLSLMCYVTVGTPGFPLIDFMCQRGMDLLEEYDPVMNPRATKVFLNGTWVGVHRNAGHLTDTLRTLRRKGLLSFEVTIIRDVREREIRVFTDAGRVCRPLFVVDNIPGSENKGSLVLNRDHIQKLSDDVEILKELEGVSEEEREKQTFGWKGLVDAGVVEYLDAEEEETAMIIMTPDDLEEHKNMRAGLPWEQAKDDPHRRIKPPPNANVRTWTHCEIHPAMILGICASIIPFPDHNQSP
;
A
#
# COMPACT_ATOMS: atom_id res chain seq x y z
N GLN A 1 -35.98 -7.46 0.45
CA GLN A 1 -35.68 -6.18 1.12
C GLN A 1 -36.00 -6.12 2.63
N LYS A 2 -36.31 -7.22 3.34
CA LYS A 2 -36.69 -7.22 4.78
C LYS A 2 -35.54 -7.50 5.79
N LYS A 3 -34.26 -7.35 5.41
CA LYS A 3 -33.10 -7.59 6.31
C LYS A 3 -32.14 -6.40 6.44
N ALA A 4 -32.52 -5.20 6.00
CA ALA A 4 -31.68 -4.02 6.15
C ALA A 4 -31.62 -3.50 7.60
N SER A 5 -32.59 -3.87 8.46
CA SER A 5 -32.63 -3.50 9.89
C SER A 5 -32.39 -4.69 10.84
N SER A 6 -31.65 -5.72 10.40
CA SER A 6 -31.18 -6.76 11.31
C SER A 6 -30.10 -6.16 12.21
N SER A 7 -30.26 -6.22 13.52
CA SER A 7 -29.16 -5.93 14.45
C SER A 7 -27.94 -6.77 14.05
N LYS A 8 -26.81 -6.10 13.77
CA LYS A 8 -25.56 -6.77 13.41
C LYS A 8 -24.88 -7.24 14.69
N ALA A 9 -25.19 -8.46 15.12
CA ALA A 9 -24.51 -9.09 16.24
C ALA A 9 -23.02 -9.35 15.89
N GLY A 10 -22.13 -9.17 16.86
CA GLY A 10 -20.71 -9.51 16.74
C GLY A 10 -19.78 -8.38 16.27
N VAL A 11 -20.24 -7.13 16.22
CA VAL A 11 -19.36 -5.95 16.03
C VAL A 11 -18.72 -5.55 17.37
N SER A 12 -19.54 -5.31 18.39
CA SER A 12 -19.04 -5.14 19.77
C SER A 12 -18.83 -6.53 20.40
N GLN A 13 -17.63 -6.76 20.93
CA GLN A 13 -17.23 -8.00 21.59
C GLN A 13 -16.44 -7.67 22.86
N VAL A 14 -16.50 -8.56 23.85
CA VAL A 14 -15.65 -8.43 25.04
C VAL A 14 -14.20 -8.62 24.63
N LEU A 15 -13.31 -7.71 25.03
CA LEU A 15 -11.89 -7.78 24.72
C LEU A 15 -11.29 -9.08 25.30
N ASN A 16 -10.75 -9.92 24.42
CA ASN A 16 -10.01 -11.11 24.80
C ASN A 16 -8.67 -10.72 25.44
N ARG A 17 -8.46 -11.10 26.70
CA ARG A 17 -7.26 -10.79 27.50
C ARG A 17 -6.50 -12.02 28.00
N TYR A 18 -6.54 -13.14 27.26
CA TYR A 18 -5.79 -14.35 27.67
C TYR A 18 -4.27 -14.14 27.65
N THR A 19 -3.76 -13.46 26.64
CA THR A 19 -2.35 -13.08 26.51
C THR A 19 -2.24 -11.69 25.88
N TYR A 20 -1.07 -11.07 26.00
CA TYR A 20 -0.79 -9.78 25.35
C TYR A 20 -0.99 -9.86 23.83
N ALA A 21 -0.40 -10.88 23.18
CA ALA A 21 -0.55 -11.10 21.75
C ALA A 21 -2.02 -11.34 21.32
N SER A 22 -2.78 -12.12 22.10
CA SER A 22 -4.21 -12.34 21.87
C SER A 22 -5.01 -11.03 21.92
N THR A 23 -4.66 -10.14 22.85
CA THR A 23 -5.30 -8.83 22.99
C THR A 23 -5.06 -7.96 21.74
N LEU A 24 -3.80 -7.88 21.28
CA LEU A 24 -3.45 -7.10 20.09
C LEU A 24 -4.08 -7.67 18.81
N SER A 25 -4.03 -9.00 18.64
CA SER A 25 -4.69 -9.69 17.52
C SER A 25 -6.19 -9.38 17.49
N HIS A 26 -6.85 -9.40 18.66
CA HIS A 26 -8.28 -9.12 18.73
C HIS A 26 -8.65 -7.71 18.27
N LEU A 27 -7.79 -6.72 18.52
CA LEU A 27 -7.99 -5.33 18.07
C LEU A 27 -7.86 -5.16 16.54
N ARG A 28 -7.09 -6.04 15.87
CA ARG A 28 -6.85 -5.97 14.41
C ARG A 28 -7.74 -6.93 13.61
N ARG A 29 -8.78 -7.47 14.25
CA ARG A 29 -9.72 -8.39 13.65
C ARG A 29 -10.77 -7.67 12.82
N THR A 30 -11.01 -8.16 11.61
CA THR A 30 -12.12 -7.75 10.74
C THR A 30 -13.10 -8.90 10.56
N ASN A 31 -14.40 -8.60 10.55
CA ASN A 31 -15.46 -9.60 10.44
C ASN A 31 -16.29 -9.35 9.18
N THR A 32 -16.34 -10.33 8.30
CA THR A 32 -17.16 -10.28 7.09
C THR A 32 -18.65 -10.44 7.46
N PRO A 33 -19.56 -9.55 7.02
CA PRO A 33 -20.98 -9.55 7.43
C PRO A 33 -21.80 -10.64 6.69
N ILE A 34 -21.30 -11.88 6.69
CA ILE A 34 -21.93 -13.05 6.07
C ILE A 34 -22.35 -14.02 7.17
N GLY A 35 -23.56 -14.57 7.05
CA GLY A 35 -24.05 -15.60 7.96
C GLY A 35 -23.15 -16.83 7.95
N ARG A 36 -22.81 -17.34 9.12
CA ARG A 36 -21.89 -18.48 9.29
C ARG A 36 -22.50 -19.81 8.79
N ASP A 37 -23.81 -19.84 8.57
CA ASP A 37 -24.57 -21.02 8.14
C ASP A 37 -24.35 -21.39 6.66
N GLY A 38 -23.79 -20.46 5.86
CA GLY A 38 -23.52 -20.67 4.44
C GLY A 38 -22.18 -21.38 4.18
N LYS A 39 -22.22 -22.52 3.48
CA LYS A 39 -21.06 -23.20 2.86
C LYS A 39 -20.57 -22.48 1.60
N ILE A 40 -20.47 -21.15 1.64
CA ILE A 40 -19.98 -20.38 0.49
C ILE A 40 -18.46 -20.32 0.56
N ALA A 41 -17.78 -20.94 -0.40
CA ALA A 41 -16.32 -21.04 -0.41
C ALA A 41 -15.62 -19.73 -0.82
N LYS A 42 -16.14 -19.02 -1.84
CA LYS A 42 -15.47 -17.85 -2.45
C LYS A 42 -15.01 -16.76 -1.47
N PRO A 43 -15.83 -16.25 -0.52
CA PRO A 43 -15.38 -15.20 0.41
C PRO A 43 -14.42 -15.72 1.49
N ARG A 44 -14.33 -17.04 1.66
CA ARG A 44 -13.47 -17.70 2.66
C ARG A 44 -12.10 -18.06 2.10
N GLN A 45 -12.01 -18.28 0.79
CA GLN A 45 -10.76 -18.58 0.13
C GLN A 45 -9.82 -17.35 0.20
N LEU A 46 -8.53 -17.62 0.40
CA LEU A 46 -7.52 -16.60 0.30
C LEU A 46 -7.46 -16.09 -1.15
N HIS A 47 -7.57 -14.79 -1.33
CA HIS A 47 -7.49 -14.11 -2.62
C HIS A 47 -6.15 -13.39 -2.74
N ASN A 48 -5.61 -13.28 -3.95
CA ASN A 48 -4.29 -12.65 -4.18
C ASN A 48 -4.24 -11.19 -3.71
N THR A 49 -5.36 -10.47 -3.81
CA THR A 49 -5.48 -9.09 -3.32
C THR A 49 -5.38 -8.96 -1.79
N HIS A 50 -5.34 -10.06 -1.04
CA HIS A 50 -5.06 -10.01 0.40
C HIS A 50 -3.58 -9.80 0.71
N TRP A 51 -2.68 -10.06 -0.25
CA TRP A 51 -1.23 -10.00 -0.04
C TRP A 51 -0.82 -8.63 0.52
N GLY A 52 -0.05 -8.65 1.61
CA GLY A 52 0.42 -7.43 2.28
C GLY A 52 -0.63 -6.65 3.08
N LEU A 53 -1.92 -6.94 2.96
CA LEU A 53 -3.01 -6.23 3.65
C LEU A 53 -3.61 -7.06 4.79
N VAL A 54 -3.76 -8.36 4.58
CA VAL A 54 -4.36 -9.30 5.53
C VAL A 54 -3.41 -10.47 5.75
N CYS A 55 -3.32 -10.92 7.00
CA CYS A 55 -2.53 -12.10 7.33
C CYS A 55 -3.07 -13.34 6.59
N PRO A 56 -2.21 -14.09 5.88
CA PRO A 56 -2.65 -15.27 5.14
C PRO A 56 -3.07 -16.44 6.04
N ALA A 57 -2.44 -16.59 7.21
CA ALA A 57 -2.64 -17.75 8.10
C ALA A 57 -3.57 -17.49 9.31
N GLU A 58 -3.69 -16.25 9.78
CA GLU A 58 -4.37 -15.94 11.04
C GLU A 58 -5.90 -15.84 10.86
N THR A 59 -6.56 -16.99 10.79
CA THR A 59 -8.02 -17.13 10.76
C THR A 59 -8.47 -18.19 11.78
N PRO A 60 -9.65 -18.04 12.42
CA PRO A 60 -10.22 -19.11 13.25
C PRO A 60 -10.55 -20.35 12.42
N GLU A 61 -10.50 -21.52 13.06
CA GLU A 61 -10.95 -22.78 12.48
C GLU A 61 -12.49 -22.87 12.39
N GLY A 62 -12.98 -23.79 11.55
CA GLY A 62 -14.41 -24.12 11.45
C GLY A 62 -15.25 -23.06 10.74
N GLN A 63 -16.44 -22.74 11.29
CA GLN A 63 -17.47 -21.95 10.59
C GLN A 63 -17.08 -20.48 10.34
N ALA A 64 -16.09 -19.96 11.06
CA ALA A 64 -15.58 -18.60 10.88
C ALA A 64 -14.35 -18.52 9.97
N CYS A 65 -13.85 -19.66 9.48
CA CYS A 65 -12.67 -19.72 8.62
C CYS A 65 -12.84 -18.84 7.38
N GLY A 66 -11.88 -17.93 7.16
CA GLY A 66 -11.83 -16.97 6.06
C GLY A 66 -12.82 -15.81 6.17
N LEU A 67 -13.78 -15.84 7.10
CA LEU A 67 -14.71 -14.73 7.35
C LEU A 67 -14.18 -13.74 8.38
N VAL A 68 -13.42 -14.26 9.35
CA VAL A 68 -12.69 -13.48 10.33
C VAL A 68 -11.25 -13.40 9.88
N LYS A 69 -10.80 -12.18 9.62
CA LYS A 69 -9.47 -11.89 9.08
C LYS A 69 -8.72 -10.98 10.04
N ASN A 70 -7.39 -11.01 10.01
CA ASN A 70 -6.56 -10.10 10.81
C ASN A 70 -5.67 -9.27 9.89
N LEU A 71 -5.57 -7.97 10.18
CA LEU A 71 -4.72 -7.07 9.40
C LEU A 71 -3.23 -7.46 9.52
N SER A 72 -2.49 -7.36 8.41
CA SER A 72 -1.03 -7.56 8.38
C SER A 72 -0.31 -6.51 9.24
N LEU A 73 0.91 -6.77 9.71
CA LEU A 73 1.66 -5.87 10.61
C LEU A 73 1.67 -4.41 10.10
N MET A 74 2.01 -4.20 8.83
CA MET A 74 2.10 -2.85 8.25
C MET A 74 0.81 -2.33 7.61
N CYS A 75 -0.31 -3.07 7.68
CA CYS A 75 -1.57 -2.59 7.14
C CYS A 75 -2.04 -1.34 7.89
N TYR A 76 -2.38 -0.33 7.11
CA TYR A 76 -3.01 0.92 7.54
C TYR A 76 -4.45 0.98 7.03
N VAL A 77 -5.36 1.58 7.80
CA VAL A 77 -6.75 1.80 7.39
C VAL A 77 -6.96 3.31 7.27
N THR A 78 -7.40 3.77 6.10
CA THR A 78 -7.57 5.20 5.83
C THR A 78 -8.65 5.82 6.70
N VAL A 79 -8.39 7.04 7.20
CA VAL A 79 -9.34 7.85 7.96
C VAL A 79 -10.17 8.74 7.03
N GLY A 80 -9.63 9.06 5.85
CA GLY A 80 -10.29 9.81 4.81
C GLY A 80 -9.99 11.31 4.88
N THR A 81 -10.01 11.95 3.72
CA THR A 81 -9.71 13.38 3.58
C THR A 81 -10.73 14.09 2.69
N PRO A 82 -11.01 15.38 2.92
CA PRO A 82 -11.92 16.15 2.07
C PRO A 82 -11.48 16.15 0.60
N GLY A 83 -12.35 15.71 -0.30
CA GLY A 83 -12.07 15.63 -1.73
C GLY A 83 -12.31 16.94 -2.51
N PHE A 84 -13.10 17.88 -1.98
CA PHE A 84 -13.47 19.11 -2.69
C PHE A 84 -12.28 19.96 -3.15
N PRO A 85 -11.25 20.23 -2.32
CA PRO A 85 -10.09 21.03 -2.75
C PRO A 85 -9.33 20.41 -3.92
N LEU A 86 -9.43 19.09 -4.07
CA LEU A 86 -8.77 18.37 -5.16
C LEU A 86 -9.45 18.64 -6.51
N ILE A 87 -10.78 18.83 -6.53
CA ILE A 87 -11.51 19.16 -7.76
C ILE A 87 -11.03 20.51 -8.28
N ASP A 88 -11.02 21.54 -7.43
CA ASP A 88 -10.57 22.89 -7.79
C ASP A 88 -9.12 22.87 -8.29
N PHE A 89 -8.25 22.10 -7.60
CA PHE A 89 -6.87 21.92 -8.02
C PHE A 89 -6.76 21.27 -9.41
N MET A 90 -7.53 20.21 -9.67
CA MET A 90 -7.53 19.54 -10.97
C MET A 90 -8.04 20.47 -12.08
N CYS A 91 -9.08 21.28 -11.82
CA CYS A 91 -9.59 22.29 -12.74
C CYS A 91 -8.51 23.33 -13.09
N GLN A 92 -7.81 23.86 -12.09
CA GLN A 92 -6.69 24.79 -12.29
C GLN A 92 -5.53 24.18 -13.10
N ARG A 93 -5.43 22.85 -13.16
CA ARG A 93 -4.42 22.11 -13.94
C ARG A 93 -4.91 21.64 -15.31
N GLY A 94 -6.08 22.11 -15.75
CA GLY A 94 -6.61 21.85 -17.10
C GLY A 94 -7.56 20.66 -17.18
N MET A 95 -8.19 20.29 -16.06
CA MET A 95 -9.37 19.42 -16.09
C MET A 95 -10.59 20.26 -16.48
N ASP A 96 -11.27 19.82 -17.54
CA ASP A 96 -12.55 20.41 -17.95
C ASP A 96 -13.66 19.77 -17.09
N LEU A 97 -14.56 20.58 -16.53
CA LEU A 97 -15.69 20.07 -15.76
C LEU A 97 -16.63 19.24 -16.64
N LEU A 98 -17.33 18.28 -16.04
CA LEU A 98 -18.25 17.42 -16.79
C LEU A 98 -19.35 18.21 -17.52
N GLU A 99 -19.80 19.32 -16.93
CA GLU A 99 -20.84 20.19 -17.52
C GLU A 99 -20.36 20.90 -18.80
N GLU A 100 -19.06 21.12 -18.92
CA GLU A 100 -18.42 21.81 -20.05
C GLU A 100 -17.92 20.82 -21.11
N TYR A 101 -18.01 19.51 -20.84
CA TYR A 101 -17.48 18.48 -21.71
C TYR A 101 -18.40 18.18 -22.90
N ASP A 102 -17.88 18.41 -24.10
CA ASP A 102 -18.50 17.95 -25.35
C ASP A 102 -17.81 16.66 -25.86
N PRO A 103 -18.50 15.50 -25.86
CA PRO A 103 -17.94 14.24 -26.32
C PRO A 103 -17.66 14.18 -27.82
N VAL A 104 -18.33 15.02 -28.63
CA VAL A 104 -18.11 15.10 -30.08
C VAL A 104 -16.80 15.82 -30.37
N MET A 105 -16.53 16.90 -29.63
CA MET A 105 -15.31 17.70 -29.79
C MET A 105 -14.07 16.99 -29.22
N ASN A 106 -14.22 16.28 -28.10
CA ASN A 106 -13.09 15.66 -27.39
C ASN A 106 -13.25 14.15 -27.14
N PRO A 107 -13.37 13.30 -28.19
CA PRO A 107 -13.67 11.86 -28.04
C PRO A 107 -12.54 11.04 -27.42
N ARG A 108 -11.33 11.62 -27.29
CA ARG A 108 -10.15 10.98 -26.70
C ARG A 108 -9.81 11.48 -25.29
N ALA A 109 -10.64 12.34 -24.70
CA ALA A 109 -10.41 12.81 -23.35
C ALA A 109 -10.48 11.65 -22.34
N THR A 110 -9.67 11.73 -21.29
CA THR A 110 -9.64 10.75 -20.21
C THR A 110 -10.62 11.19 -19.13
N LYS A 111 -11.50 10.29 -18.68
CA LYS A 111 -12.48 10.58 -17.62
C LYS A 111 -11.78 10.69 -16.28
N VAL A 112 -12.16 11.65 -15.44
CA VAL A 112 -11.63 11.81 -14.08
C VAL A 112 -12.73 11.54 -13.07
N PHE A 113 -12.52 10.57 -12.20
CA PHE A 113 -13.43 10.16 -11.14
C PHE A 113 -12.85 10.50 -9.76
N LEU A 114 -13.68 11.04 -8.89
CA LEU A 114 -13.36 11.24 -7.47
C LEU A 114 -14.38 10.48 -6.63
N ASN A 115 -13.93 9.50 -5.83
CA ASN A 115 -14.79 8.64 -5.01
C ASN A 115 -15.95 8.03 -5.82
N GLY A 116 -15.67 7.62 -7.06
CA GLY A 116 -16.65 7.05 -7.99
C GLY A 116 -17.55 8.06 -8.73
N THR A 117 -17.49 9.34 -8.40
CA THR A 117 -18.25 10.39 -9.11
C THR A 117 -17.43 10.92 -10.27
N TRP A 118 -18.02 10.92 -11.48
CA TRP A 118 -17.39 11.53 -12.66
C TRP A 118 -17.41 13.05 -12.52
N VAL A 119 -16.24 13.65 -12.25
CA VAL A 119 -16.12 15.09 -12.01
C VAL A 119 -15.79 15.87 -13.29
N GLY A 120 -15.05 15.27 -14.21
CA GLY A 120 -14.62 15.96 -15.42
C GLY A 120 -13.81 15.10 -16.36
N VAL A 121 -13.18 15.75 -17.33
CA VAL A 121 -12.27 15.10 -18.28
C VAL A 121 -10.95 15.84 -18.37
N HIS A 122 -9.90 15.11 -18.71
CA HIS A 122 -8.57 15.70 -18.91
C HIS A 122 -7.96 15.17 -20.22
N ARG A 123 -7.35 16.07 -21.01
CA ARG A 123 -6.75 15.72 -22.31
C ARG A 123 -5.43 14.97 -22.15
N ASN A 124 -4.63 15.33 -21.14
CA ASN A 124 -3.33 14.71 -20.86
C ASN A 124 -3.33 14.01 -19.50
N ALA A 125 -3.81 12.77 -19.46
CA ALA A 125 -3.91 12.02 -18.21
C ALA A 125 -2.57 11.80 -17.50
N GLY A 126 -1.49 11.56 -18.26
CA GLY A 126 -0.16 11.31 -17.68
C GLY A 126 0.33 12.48 -16.84
N HIS A 127 0.28 13.69 -17.41
CA HIS A 127 0.69 14.90 -16.70
C HIS A 127 -0.10 15.16 -15.42
N LEU A 128 -1.43 14.94 -15.44
CA LEU A 128 -2.26 15.12 -14.26
C LEU A 128 -1.92 14.10 -13.17
N THR A 129 -1.83 12.81 -13.52
CA THR A 129 -1.47 11.75 -12.58
C THR A 129 -0.09 11.96 -11.96
N ASP A 130 0.91 12.32 -12.76
CA ASP A 130 2.28 12.58 -12.28
C ASP A 130 2.33 13.79 -11.35
N THR A 131 1.56 14.84 -11.65
CA THR A 131 1.42 16.02 -10.79
C THR A 131 0.80 15.64 -9.44
N LEU A 132 -0.29 14.88 -9.44
CA LEU A 132 -0.97 14.43 -8.22
C LEU A 132 -0.06 13.55 -7.35
N ARG A 133 0.66 12.59 -7.96
CA ARG A 133 1.63 11.75 -7.25
C ARG A 133 2.79 12.58 -6.67
N THR A 134 3.27 13.57 -7.41
CA THR A 134 4.31 14.48 -6.92
C THR A 134 3.83 15.30 -5.73
N LEU A 135 2.57 15.75 -5.71
CA LEU A 135 1.99 16.44 -4.56
C LEU A 135 1.86 15.54 -3.34
N ARG A 136 1.45 14.27 -3.54
CA ARG A 136 1.40 13.26 -2.48
C ARG A 136 2.78 13.06 -1.84
N ARG A 137 3.81 12.90 -2.67
CA ARG A 137 5.20 12.70 -2.21
C ARG A 137 5.84 13.91 -1.56
N LYS A 138 5.28 15.12 -1.76
CA LYS A 138 5.72 16.36 -1.10
C LYS A 138 4.92 16.68 0.17
N GLY A 139 3.99 15.81 0.57
CA GLY A 139 3.11 16.03 1.72
C GLY A 139 2.04 17.13 1.53
N LEU A 140 1.88 17.67 0.30
CA LEU A 140 0.85 18.67 0.00
C LEU A 140 -0.53 18.04 -0.19
N LEU A 141 -0.55 16.79 -0.62
CA LEU A 141 -1.72 15.93 -0.67
C LEU A 141 -1.54 14.83 0.37
N SER A 142 -2.61 14.47 1.08
CA SER A 142 -2.53 13.38 2.07
C SER A 142 -2.00 12.09 1.45
N PHE A 143 -1.12 11.41 2.17
CA PHE A 143 -0.56 10.12 1.76
C PHE A 143 -1.64 9.02 1.63
N GLU A 144 -2.82 9.23 2.22
CA GLU A 144 -3.96 8.31 2.13
C GLU A 144 -4.68 8.35 0.76
N VAL A 145 -4.43 9.38 -0.05
CA VAL A 145 -5.16 9.55 -1.32
C VAL A 145 -4.62 8.57 -2.35
N THR A 146 -5.50 7.72 -2.87
CA THR A 146 -5.17 6.75 -3.93
C THR A 146 -5.33 7.39 -5.29
N ILE A 147 -4.34 7.19 -6.17
CA ILE A 147 -4.32 7.78 -7.51
C ILE A 147 -4.06 6.69 -8.54
N ILE A 148 -5.11 6.34 -9.29
CA ILE A 148 -5.08 5.28 -10.30
C ILE A 148 -5.26 5.88 -11.68
N ARG A 149 -4.48 5.39 -12.64
CA ARG A 149 -4.63 5.70 -14.06
C ARG A 149 -4.84 4.42 -14.85
N ASP A 150 -6.07 4.15 -15.25
CA ASP A 150 -6.42 3.07 -16.15
C ASP A 150 -6.27 3.53 -17.60
N VAL A 151 -5.20 3.08 -18.24
CA VAL A 151 -4.89 3.41 -19.64
C VAL A 151 -5.86 2.74 -20.62
N ARG A 152 -6.38 1.55 -20.28
CA ARG A 152 -7.27 0.78 -21.14
C ARG A 152 -8.66 1.40 -21.20
N GLU A 153 -9.22 1.71 -20.04
CA GLU A 153 -10.56 2.31 -19.93
C GLU A 153 -10.55 3.84 -20.10
N ARG A 154 -9.35 4.45 -20.18
CA ARG A 154 -9.14 5.90 -20.25
C ARG A 154 -9.80 6.62 -19.08
N GLU A 155 -9.42 6.19 -17.87
CA GLU A 155 -9.94 6.73 -16.62
C GLU A 155 -8.80 7.08 -15.66
N ILE A 156 -8.96 8.20 -14.96
CA ILE A 156 -8.23 8.51 -13.73
C ILE A 156 -9.24 8.34 -12.61
N ARG A 157 -8.90 7.53 -11.61
CA ARG A 157 -9.71 7.33 -10.41
C ARG A 157 -8.92 7.81 -9.22
N VAL A 158 -9.52 8.71 -8.45
CA VAL A 158 -8.95 9.21 -7.21
C VAL A 158 -9.88 8.87 -6.05
N PHE A 159 -9.33 8.29 -5.00
CA PHE A 159 -10.08 7.95 -3.80
C PHE A 159 -9.51 8.68 -2.59
N THR A 160 -10.39 9.36 -1.87
CA THR A 160 -10.10 10.12 -0.65
C THR A 160 -10.98 9.65 0.52
N ASP A 161 -11.76 8.60 0.31
CA ASP A 161 -12.66 8.01 1.30
C ASP A 161 -11.91 7.21 2.38
N ALA A 162 -12.61 6.97 3.48
CA ALA A 162 -12.14 6.23 4.64
C ALA A 162 -12.42 4.73 4.48
N GLY A 163 -11.66 3.91 5.20
CA GLY A 163 -11.88 2.47 5.29
C GLY A 163 -11.18 1.64 4.21
N ARG A 164 -10.36 2.26 3.36
CA ARG A 164 -9.45 1.55 2.46
C ARG A 164 -8.30 0.98 3.28
N VAL A 165 -7.83 -0.19 2.89
CA VAL A 165 -6.65 -0.82 3.48
C VAL A 165 -5.45 -0.53 2.60
N CYS A 166 -4.39 -0.01 3.19
CA CYS A 166 -3.16 0.36 2.51
C CYS A 166 -1.97 -0.36 3.14
N ARG A 167 -0.89 -0.52 2.38
CA ARG A 167 0.41 -0.93 2.91
C ARG A 167 1.52 -0.01 2.42
N PRO A 168 2.51 0.32 3.27
CA PRO A 168 3.64 1.12 2.87
C PRO A 168 4.65 0.30 2.06
N LEU A 169 5.19 0.90 1.00
CA LEU A 169 6.24 0.33 0.15
C LEU A 169 7.34 1.35 -0.09
N PHE A 170 8.56 0.88 -0.36
CA PHE A 170 9.63 1.77 -0.82
C PHE A 170 9.40 2.18 -2.27
N VAL A 171 9.62 3.45 -2.58
CA VAL A 171 9.50 3.98 -3.94
C VAL A 171 10.79 3.73 -4.72
N VAL A 172 10.65 3.29 -5.98
CA VAL A 172 11.75 3.20 -6.94
C VAL A 172 11.82 4.48 -7.77
N ASP A 173 13.00 5.09 -7.85
CA ASP A 173 13.22 6.27 -8.67
C ASP A 173 13.17 5.90 -10.16
N ASN A 174 12.19 6.43 -10.86
CA ASN A 174 12.03 6.26 -12.30
C ASN A 174 12.07 7.59 -13.07
N ILE A 175 12.48 8.68 -12.40
CA ILE A 175 12.50 10.01 -13.00
C ILE A 175 13.48 10.01 -14.18
N PRO A 176 13.04 10.43 -15.39
CA PRO A 176 13.93 10.54 -16.54
C PRO A 176 15.08 11.52 -16.23
N GLY A 177 16.32 11.05 -16.38
CA GLY A 177 17.52 11.86 -16.14
C GLY A 177 18.07 11.83 -14.71
N SER A 178 17.41 11.14 -13.77
CA SER A 178 17.99 10.88 -12.45
C SER A 178 19.17 9.92 -12.56
N GLU A 179 20.27 10.21 -11.85
CA GLU A 179 21.44 9.32 -11.74
C GLU A 179 21.06 7.99 -11.04
N ASN A 180 20.09 8.05 -10.11
CA ASN A 180 19.60 6.91 -9.34
C ASN A 180 18.43 6.19 -10.00
N LYS A 181 18.17 6.44 -11.29
CA LYS A 181 17.08 5.75 -12.01
C LYS A 181 17.22 4.23 -11.91
N GLY A 182 16.12 3.58 -11.51
CA GLY A 182 16.03 2.13 -11.30
C GLY A 182 16.54 1.66 -9.93
N SER A 183 16.87 2.58 -9.02
CA SER A 183 17.25 2.28 -7.64
C SER A 183 16.18 2.83 -6.67
N LEU A 184 16.26 2.44 -5.40
CA LEU A 184 15.37 2.96 -4.36
C LEU A 184 15.61 4.46 -4.15
N VAL A 185 14.54 5.19 -3.82
CA VAL A 185 14.64 6.58 -3.33
C VAL A 185 15.26 6.63 -1.92
N LEU A 186 15.18 5.52 -1.18
CA LEU A 186 15.83 5.37 0.12
C LEU A 186 17.36 5.39 -0.05
N ASN A 187 18.00 6.39 0.57
CA ASN A 187 19.45 6.56 0.58
C ASN A 187 20.01 6.35 1.99
N ARG A 188 21.34 6.16 2.08
CA ARG A 188 22.05 6.04 3.37
C ARG A 188 21.86 7.25 4.27
N ASP A 189 21.73 8.45 3.71
CA ASP A 189 21.47 9.67 4.49
C ASP A 189 20.13 9.62 5.24
N HIS A 190 19.10 9.01 4.65
CA HIS A 190 17.82 8.81 5.33
C HIS A 190 17.96 7.81 6.50
N ILE A 191 18.75 6.76 6.31
CA ILE A 191 19.04 5.76 7.35
C ILE A 191 19.83 6.39 8.48
N GLN A 192 20.82 7.24 8.16
CA GLN A 192 21.60 7.96 9.17
C GLN A 192 20.70 8.87 10.01
N LYS A 193 19.81 9.65 9.39
CA LYS A 193 18.84 10.48 10.12
C LYS A 193 17.97 9.66 11.09
N LEU A 194 17.51 8.49 10.66
CA LEU A 194 16.74 7.58 11.53
C LEU A 194 17.59 7.00 12.68
N SER A 195 18.89 6.80 12.45
CA SER A 195 19.83 6.39 13.50
C SER A 195 20.06 7.53 14.50
N ASP A 196 20.20 8.76 14.01
CA ASP A 196 20.39 9.95 14.84
C ASP A 196 19.14 10.23 15.70
N ASP A 197 17.93 9.94 15.17
CA ASP A 197 16.68 10.03 15.93
C ASP A 197 16.70 9.16 17.19
N VAL A 198 17.37 8.00 17.17
CA VAL A 198 17.48 7.12 18.35
C VAL A 198 18.26 7.80 19.48
N GLU A 199 19.24 8.65 19.14
CA GLU A 199 19.99 9.43 20.12
C GLU A 199 19.17 10.64 20.60
N ILE A 200 18.55 11.37 19.67
CA ILE A 200 17.69 12.53 19.97
C ILE A 200 16.53 12.13 20.91
N LEU A 201 15.92 10.96 20.69
CA LEU A 201 14.81 10.47 21.51
C LEU A 201 15.17 10.24 22.98
N LYS A 202 16.45 9.97 23.30
CA LYS A 202 16.94 9.83 24.68
C LYS A 202 17.01 11.17 25.40
N GLU A 203 17.29 12.24 24.68
CA GLU A 203 17.38 13.60 25.23
C GLU A 203 15.99 14.23 25.41
N LEU A 204 14.98 13.73 24.68
CA LEU A 204 13.61 14.21 24.71
C LEU A 204 12.70 13.44 25.69
N GLU A 205 13.22 12.94 26.80
CA GLU A 205 12.40 12.34 27.86
C GLU A 205 11.53 13.40 28.54
N GLY A 206 10.21 13.17 28.58
CA GLY A 206 9.24 14.06 29.24
C GLY A 206 8.65 15.18 28.37
N VAL A 207 9.05 15.27 27.09
CA VAL A 207 8.46 16.20 26.12
C VAL A 207 7.19 15.61 25.50
N SER A 208 6.23 16.45 25.11
CA SER A 208 5.00 16.01 24.42
C SER A 208 5.29 15.29 23.10
N GLU A 209 4.40 14.38 22.69
CA GLU A 209 4.53 13.62 21.44
C GLU A 209 4.62 14.54 20.20
N GLU A 210 3.84 15.62 20.16
CA GLU A 210 3.85 16.58 19.06
C GLU A 210 5.21 17.27 18.87
N GLU A 211 5.89 17.58 19.97
CA GLU A 211 7.17 18.27 19.90
C GLU A 211 8.30 17.28 19.56
N ARG A 212 8.17 16.02 20.02
CA ARG A 212 9.04 14.92 19.58
C ARG A 212 8.93 14.67 18.08
N GLU A 213 7.73 14.69 17.52
CA GLU A 213 7.52 14.53 16.07
C GLU A 213 8.15 15.66 15.25
N LYS A 214 8.22 16.89 15.76
CA LYS A 214 8.84 18.01 15.05
C LYS A 214 10.36 17.94 15.03
N GLN A 215 10.95 17.34 16.07
CA GLN A 215 12.40 17.31 16.26
C GLN A 215 13.04 16.04 15.69
N THR A 216 12.25 15.00 15.43
CA THR A 216 12.71 13.74 14.85
C THR A 216 12.33 13.62 13.38
N PHE A 217 13.13 12.90 12.60
CA PHE A 217 12.79 12.58 11.22
C PHE A 217 11.72 11.47 11.19
N GLY A 218 12.00 10.34 11.83
CA GLY A 218 11.06 9.24 12.06
C GLY A 218 10.42 8.67 10.80
N TRP A 219 9.35 7.90 11.00
CA TRP A 219 8.57 7.33 9.90
C TRP A 219 7.89 8.41 9.04
N LYS A 220 7.38 9.46 9.70
CA LYS A 220 6.72 10.59 9.04
C LYS A 220 7.66 11.29 8.06
N GLY A 221 8.93 11.50 8.44
CA GLY A 221 9.94 12.06 7.57
C GLY A 221 10.23 11.21 6.33
N LEU A 222 10.14 9.88 6.41
CA LEU A 222 10.25 9.01 5.22
C LEU A 222 9.08 9.19 4.26
N VAL A 223 7.87 9.34 4.78
CA VAL A 223 6.67 9.60 3.98
C VAL A 223 6.73 10.99 3.34
N ASP A 224 7.09 12.00 4.12
CA ASP A 224 7.20 13.40 3.67
C ASP A 224 8.37 13.62 2.67
N ALA A 225 9.43 12.81 2.78
CA ALA A 225 10.52 12.77 1.80
C ALA A 225 10.17 11.97 0.53
N GLY A 226 8.97 11.37 0.46
CA GLY A 226 8.53 10.56 -0.68
C GLY A 226 9.31 9.25 -0.85
N VAL A 227 9.98 8.78 0.21
CA VAL A 227 10.73 7.52 0.22
C VAL A 227 9.78 6.33 0.34
N VAL A 228 8.73 6.50 1.13
CA VAL A 228 7.69 5.51 1.35
C VAL A 228 6.36 6.02 0.81
N GLU A 229 5.64 5.14 0.12
CA GLU A 229 4.32 5.43 -0.43
C GLU A 229 3.33 4.36 0.04
N TYR A 230 2.14 4.78 0.46
CA TYR A 230 1.07 3.87 0.86
C TYR A 230 0.25 3.51 -0.36
N LEU A 231 0.14 2.21 -0.65
CA LEU A 231 -0.66 1.69 -1.74
C LEU A 231 -1.85 0.91 -1.17
N ASP A 232 -3.04 1.17 -1.70
CA ASP A 232 -4.19 0.31 -1.47
C ASP A 232 -4.28 -0.83 -2.49
N ALA A 233 -5.24 -1.72 -2.27
CA ALA A 233 -5.46 -2.86 -3.15
C ALA A 233 -5.77 -2.49 -4.61
N GLU A 234 -6.38 -1.33 -4.87
CA GLU A 234 -6.70 -0.92 -6.24
C GLU A 234 -5.51 -0.23 -6.93
N GLU A 235 -4.69 0.53 -6.19
CA GLU A 235 -3.48 1.15 -6.70
C GLU A 235 -2.41 0.10 -7.05
N GLU A 236 -2.35 -0.99 -6.28
CA GLU A 236 -1.46 -2.13 -6.52
C GLU A 236 -1.65 -2.76 -7.91
N GLU A 237 -2.85 -2.75 -8.48
CA GLU A 237 -3.12 -3.26 -9.85
C GLU A 237 -2.38 -2.46 -10.94
N THR A 238 -1.94 -1.23 -10.63
CA THR A 238 -1.15 -0.40 -11.54
C THR A 238 0.33 -0.35 -11.17
N ALA A 239 0.72 -0.93 -10.04
CA ALA A 239 2.08 -0.93 -9.54
C ALA A 239 2.85 -2.20 -9.97
N MET A 240 4.17 -2.07 -10.07
CA MET A 240 5.07 -3.20 -10.26
C MET A 240 5.99 -3.24 -9.04
N ILE A 241 5.79 -4.22 -8.16
CA ILE A 241 6.46 -4.32 -6.86
C ILE A 241 7.48 -5.44 -6.90
N ILE A 242 8.73 -5.11 -6.54
CA ILE A 242 9.80 -6.09 -6.39
C ILE A 242 9.95 -6.53 -4.93
N MET A 243 10.37 -7.78 -4.69
CA MET A 243 10.33 -8.39 -3.35
C MET A 243 11.50 -8.00 -2.46
N THR A 244 12.70 -7.81 -3.02
CA THR A 244 13.88 -7.41 -2.25
C THR A 244 14.68 -6.35 -3.00
N PRO A 245 15.46 -5.51 -2.28
CA PRO A 245 16.39 -4.56 -2.90
C PRO A 245 17.45 -5.25 -3.77
N ASP A 246 17.93 -6.43 -3.36
CA ASP A 246 18.92 -7.20 -4.13
C ASP A 246 18.38 -7.63 -5.49
N ASP A 247 17.10 -8.04 -5.55
CA ASP A 247 16.42 -8.34 -6.81
C ASP A 247 16.36 -7.11 -7.74
N LEU A 248 16.22 -5.91 -7.17
CA LEU A 248 16.17 -4.65 -7.93
C LEU A 248 17.52 -4.31 -8.53
N GLU A 249 18.59 -4.46 -7.76
CA GLU A 249 19.97 -4.26 -8.24
C GLU A 249 20.32 -5.27 -9.34
N GLU A 250 19.99 -6.55 -9.15
CA GLU A 250 20.18 -7.57 -10.19
C GLU A 250 19.40 -7.24 -11.48
N HIS A 251 18.15 -6.78 -11.36
CA HIS A 251 17.37 -6.34 -12.52
C HIS A 251 18.00 -5.13 -13.22
N LYS A 252 18.48 -4.14 -12.45
CA LYS A 252 19.19 -2.96 -12.98
C LYS A 252 20.46 -3.38 -13.72
N ASN A 253 21.26 -4.27 -13.14
CA ASN A 253 22.49 -4.79 -13.73
C ASN A 253 22.21 -5.57 -15.02
N MET A 254 21.18 -6.42 -15.02
CA MET A 254 20.72 -7.13 -16.21
C MET A 254 20.34 -6.16 -17.33
N ARG A 255 19.61 -5.09 -17.01
CA ARG A 255 19.20 -4.05 -17.97
C ARG A 255 20.38 -3.24 -18.51
N ALA A 256 21.46 -3.12 -17.73
CA ALA A 256 22.72 -2.52 -18.16
C ALA A 256 23.57 -3.48 -19.03
N GLY A 257 23.14 -4.73 -19.23
CA GLY A 257 23.86 -5.73 -20.01
C GLY A 257 24.97 -6.45 -19.24
N LEU A 258 25.01 -6.30 -17.91
CA LEU A 258 25.93 -7.07 -17.06
C LEU A 258 25.46 -8.53 -16.99
N PRO A 259 26.39 -9.50 -17.03
CA PRO A 259 26.03 -10.90 -16.92
C PRO A 259 25.38 -11.16 -15.56
N TRP A 260 24.23 -11.84 -15.57
CA TRP A 260 23.65 -12.36 -14.35
C TRP A 260 24.40 -13.62 -13.96
N GLU A 261 25.15 -13.54 -12.87
CA GLU A 261 25.78 -14.71 -12.27
C GLU A 261 24.87 -15.26 -11.19
N GLN A 262 24.45 -16.51 -11.37
CA GLN A 262 23.82 -17.22 -10.28
C GLN A 262 24.86 -17.41 -9.17
N ALA A 263 24.68 -16.75 -8.03
CA ALA A 263 25.55 -16.92 -6.87
C ALA A 263 25.73 -18.43 -6.57
N LYS A 264 26.93 -18.86 -6.13
CA LYS A 264 27.25 -20.28 -5.87
C LYS A 264 27.30 -20.63 -4.37
N ASP A 265 26.89 -21.87 -4.10
CA ASP A 265 27.20 -22.79 -2.98
C ASP A 265 26.84 -22.44 -1.52
N ASP A 266 25.67 -21.86 -1.26
CA ASP A 266 25.02 -22.04 0.05
C ASP A 266 23.87 -23.07 -0.07
N PRO A 267 23.99 -24.28 0.53
CA PRO A 267 22.92 -25.28 0.54
C PRO A 267 21.62 -24.81 1.21
N HIS A 268 21.69 -23.80 2.08
CA HIS A 268 20.55 -23.29 2.86
C HIS A 268 19.90 -22.04 2.28
N ARG A 269 20.37 -21.55 1.13
CA ARG A 269 19.78 -20.37 0.51
C ARG A 269 18.38 -20.65 -0.02
N ARG A 270 17.55 -19.61 -0.05
CA ARG A 270 16.28 -19.64 -0.80
C ARG A 270 16.59 -19.74 -2.30
N ILE A 271 15.83 -20.58 -3.00
CA ILE A 271 15.88 -20.65 -4.46
C ILE A 271 15.19 -19.40 -5.01
N LYS A 272 15.97 -18.56 -5.69
CA LYS A 272 15.49 -17.32 -6.32
C LYS A 272 15.39 -17.50 -7.84
N PRO A 273 14.27 -17.07 -8.47
CA PRO A 273 14.17 -17.07 -9.93
C PRO A 273 15.12 -16.03 -10.55
N PRO A 274 15.59 -16.24 -11.79
CA PRO A 274 16.40 -15.24 -12.48
C PRO A 274 15.61 -13.94 -12.72
N PRO A 275 16.29 -12.79 -12.84
CA PRO A 275 15.65 -11.51 -13.12
C PRO A 275 14.80 -11.56 -14.39
N ASN A 276 13.57 -11.06 -14.30
CA ASN A 276 12.63 -11.13 -15.41
C ASN A 276 12.92 -10.06 -16.48
N ALA A 277 13.39 -10.51 -17.64
CA ALA A 277 13.70 -9.65 -18.79
C ALA A 277 12.49 -8.86 -19.34
N ASN A 278 11.27 -9.38 -19.15
CA ASN A 278 10.05 -8.78 -19.70
C ASN A 278 9.60 -7.54 -18.91
N VAL A 279 10.03 -7.42 -17.64
CA VAL A 279 9.70 -6.27 -16.82
C VAL A 279 10.61 -5.11 -17.22
N ARG A 280 10.00 -4.01 -17.68
CA ARG A 280 10.75 -2.82 -18.11
C ARG A 280 11.19 -1.95 -16.94
N THR A 281 10.31 -1.75 -15.96
CA THR A 281 10.48 -0.82 -14.84
C THR A 281 9.71 -1.33 -13.63
N TRP A 282 10.34 -1.29 -12.46
CA TRP A 282 9.70 -1.50 -11.16
C TRP A 282 9.31 -0.16 -10.57
N THR A 283 8.14 -0.06 -9.95
CA THR A 283 7.65 1.19 -9.36
C THR A 283 7.90 1.25 -7.85
N HIS A 284 7.84 0.10 -7.19
CA HIS A 284 8.03 -0.02 -5.74
C HIS A 284 8.83 -1.26 -5.37
N CYS A 285 9.32 -1.28 -4.14
CA CYS A 285 9.94 -2.44 -3.50
C CYS A 285 9.25 -2.72 -2.17
N GLU A 286 9.04 -4.00 -1.88
CA GLU A 286 8.57 -4.46 -0.59
C GLU A 286 9.58 -4.06 0.51
N ILE A 287 9.07 -3.65 1.67
CA ILE A 287 9.94 -3.27 2.79
C ILE A 287 10.60 -4.52 3.36
N HIS A 288 9.79 -5.53 3.65
CA HIS A 288 10.26 -6.85 4.03
C HIS A 288 9.13 -7.87 3.87
N PRO A 289 9.33 -9.03 3.18
CA PRO A 289 8.27 -10.00 2.93
C PRO A 289 7.55 -10.54 4.18
N ALA A 290 8.21 -10.54 5.35
CA ALA A 290 7.58 -10.98 6.61
C ALA A 290 6.46 -10.04 7.11
N MET A 291 6.37 -8.80 6.60
CA MET A 291 5.37 -7.81 7.04
C MET A 291 3.94 -8.17 6.63
N ILE A 292 3.77 -9.17 5.75
CA ILE A 292 2.47 -9.75 5.38
C ILE A 292 1.78 -10.46 6.55
N LEU A 293 2.53 -10.88 7.58
CA LEU A 293 2.02 -11.69 8.67
C LEU A 293 1.17 -10.83 9.62
N GLY A 294 0.26 -11.49 10.34
CA GLY A 294 -0.46 -10.90 11.45
C GLY A 294 0.34 -11.02 12.75
N ILE A 295 -0.21 -10.45 13.83
CA ILE A 295 0.50 -10.41 15.13
C ILE A 295 0.78 -11.82 15.64
N CYS A 296 -0.21 -12.73 15.63
CA CYS A 296 -0.01 -14.09 16.13
C CYS A 296 0.86 -14.92 15.19
N ALA A 297 0.77 -14.69 13.87
CA ALA A 297 1.60 -15.40 12.91
C ALA A 297 3.07 -14.96 12.97
N SER A 298 3.34 -13.70 13.31
CA SER A 298 4.70 -13.13 13.37
C SER A 298 5.58 -13.70 14.49
N ILE A 299 4.98 -14.32 15.51
CA ILE A 299 5.70 -14.93 16.64
C ILE A 299 5.98 -16.44 16.43
N ILE A 300 5.59 -16.99 15.28
CA ILE A 300 5.86 -18.39 14.93
C ILE A 300 7.31 -18.48 14.39
N PRO A 301 8.19 -19.32 14.97
CA PRO A 301 9.54 -19.50 14.46
C PRO A 301 9.52 -20.09 13.05
N PHE A 302 10.33 -19.52 12.14
CA PHE A 302 10.50 -19.99 10.76
C PHE A 302 9.17 -20.30 10.05
N PRO A 303 8.24 -19.33 9.99
CA PRO A 303 6.85 -19.58 9.59
C PRO A 303 6.73 -20.06 8.14
N ASP A 304 7.73 -19.75 7.31
CA ASP A 304 7.86 -20.12 5.91
C ASP A 304 8.52 -21.49 5.67
N HIS A 305 9.01 -22.16 6.73
CA HIS A 305 9.55 -23.53 6.69
C HIS A 305 8.52 -24.56 7.16
N ASN A 306 7.31 -24.12 7.50
CA ASN A 306 6.23 -24.96 7.96
C ASN A 306 5.28 -25.31 6.83
N GLN A 307 4.71 -26.52 6.87
CA GLN A 307 3.63 -26.89 5.97
C GLN A 307 2.38 -26.06 6.31
N SER A 308 1.80 -25.39 5.31
CA SER A 308 0.45 -24.83 5.46
C SER A 308 -0.55 -25.98 5.56
N PRO A 309 -1.40 -26.03 6.60
CA PRO A 309 -2.42 -27.06 6.76
C PRO A 309 -3.55 -26.94 5.73
#